data_AF-A0A5Q4GVZ5-F1
#
_entry.id   AF-A0A5Q4GVZ5-F1
#
_cell.length_a   1.000
_cell.length_b   1.000
_cell.length_c   1.000
_cell.angle_alpha   90.00
_cell.angle_beta   90.00
_cell.angle_gamma   90.00
#
_symmetry.space_group_name_H-M   'P 1'
#
loop_
_entity.id
_entity.type
_entity.pdbx_description
1 polymer ?
#
loop_
_entity_poly.entity_id
_entity_poly.type
_entity_poly.pdbx_seq_one_letter_code
_entity_poly.pdbx_strand_id
1 'polypeptide(L)'
;MMMAGTTMFKSWRLQLKEAQEAFRAGRLDEAVALVRQGDLHRYLPGKKLSVLVAQQLAQRAGQRLRSGESAEGWQDLEIAHQLGAQSEEMLAIRREIVSRMLADAEQRLAGGETVDAIKRLESIERHTGGNDLLRTLLEVARRVESARNLRLRGKHADALVQLDRAATLRPDLPCIQDQLERCRREAGEVEDLTERLHAAMSRSDWTETLALAGKLLQRCPQSTLAADARRRAWLALGSPECRDKPLDATMTWYADRDFEVDEASDHDDPVATHQSASQRFLLWVDGVGGFLVCLDDQIVLGQNSPGNRIAVPIQGDLSRQHARIRREDGYLIEPLGEVWVNGRKIQRTTVLAEGDEIRLGSSVYLRFHQPHPLSSTARLERVSQHRMQPAADAVLLMAESCVLGPKNQNHVLCRDWSNDVVLFRRDGRLYCRAKEGIEVDGRFCDDQTPVRWDSHVVGGDFSFSLEPVS
;
A
#
# COMPACT_ATOMS: atom_id res chain seq x y z
N MET A 1 -27.31 13.74 37.84
CA MET A 1 -26.90 14.87 36.98
C MET A 1 -26.04 14.33 35.86
N MET A 2 -26.62 14.14 34.66
CA MET A 2 -25.97 14.32 33.35
C MET A 2 -27.08 14.26 32.30
N MET A 3 -27.22 15.36 31.57
CA MET A 3 -28.26 15.64 30.58
C MET A 3 -28.02 14.80 29.33
N ALA A 4 -28.96 13.91 29.00
CA ALA A 4 -29.08 13.38 27.65
C ALA A 4 -29.63 14.51 26.76
N GLY A 5 -28.86 14.90 25.74
CA GLY A 5 -29.23 15.93 24.80
C GLY A 5 -30.46 15.54 23.98
N THR A 6 -31.59 16.20 24.25
CA THR A 6 -32.81 16.12 23.47
C THR A 6 -32.57 16.71 22.08
N THR A 7 -32.50 15.88 21.05
CA THR A 7 -32.64 16.32 19.65
C THR A 7 -34.07 16.83 19.47
N MET A 8 -34.24 18.14 19.59
CA MET A 8 -35.53 18.82 19.38
C MET A 8 -35.92 18.64 17.90
N PHE A 9 -36.91 17.77 17.62
CA PHE A 9 -37.50 17.63 16.29
C PHE A 9 -38.09 18.97 15.85
N LYS A 10 -37.41 19.72 14.99
CA LYS A 10 -37.95 20.93 14.36
C LYS A 10 -39.18 20.54 13.54
N SER A 11 -40.26 21.33 13.65
CA SER A 11 -41.41 21.19 12.77
C SER A 11 -40.99 21.38 11.32
N TRP A 12 -41.44 20.50 10.41
CA TRP A 12 -41.11 20.57 8.97
C TRP A 12 -41.41 21.94 8.34
N ARG A 13 -42.36 22.70 8.91
CA ARG A 13 -42.70 24.07 8.47
C ARG A 13 -41.63 25.09 8.82
N LEU A 14 -41.03 24.98 10.01
CA LEU A 14 -39.93 25.86 10.43
C LEU A 14 -38.70 25.58 9.57
N GLN A 15 -38.37 24.30 9.39
CA GLN A 15 -37.28 23.88 8.54
C GLN A 15 -37.48 24.31 7.07
N LEU A 16 -38.70 24.21 6.53
CA LEU A 16 -39.03 24.72 5.20
C LEU A 16 -38.75 26.22 5.09
N LYS A 17 -39.12 27.00 6.11
CA LYS A 17 -38.91 28.45 6.12
C LYS A 17 -37.42 28.80 6.17
N GLU A 18 -36.65 28.13 7.03
CA GLU A 18 -35.18 28.25 7.09
C GLU A 18 -34.55 27.91 5.73
N ALA A 19 -34.97 26.81 5.10
CA ALA A 19 -34.47 26.40 3.78
C ALA A 19 -34.80 27.43 2.68
N GLN A 20 -36.00 28.02 2.72
CA GLN A 20 -36.40 29.08 1.78
C GLN A 20 -35.60 30.36 1.99
N GLU A 21 -35.32 30.73 3.24
CA GLU A 21 -34.50 31.89 3.58
C GLU A 21 -33.05 31.71 3.11
N ALA A 22 -32.45 30.54 3.36
CA ALA A 22 -31.13 30.19 2.85
C ALA A 22 -31.08 30.24 1.32
N PHE A 23 -32.09 29.67 0.64
CA PHE A 23 -32.19 29.70 -0.82
C PHE A 23 -32.31 31.12 -1.37
N ARG A 24 -33.20 31.96 -0.81
CA ARG A 24 -33.36 33.37 -1.23
C ARG A 24 -32.11 34.19 -0.99
N ALA A 25 -31.32 33.86 0.04
CA ALA A 25 -30.04 34.49 0.33
C ALA A 25 -28.88 33.98 -0.55
N GLY A 26 -29.13 33.06 -1.50
CA GLY A 26 -28.10 32.48 -2.36
C GLY A 26 -27.19 31.46 -1.68
N ARG A 27 -27.47 31.07 -0.43
CA ARG A 27 -26.69 30.09 0.34
C ARG A 27 -27.13 28.68 -0.04
N LEU A 28 -26.76 28.26 -1.25
CA LEU A 28 -27.22 27.00 -1.86
C LEU A 28 -26.81 25.78 -1.04
N ASP A 29 -25.59 25.73 -0.50
CA ASP A 29 -25.11 24.56 0.25
C ASP A 29 -25.88 24.37 1.58
N GLU A 30 -26.22 25.47 2.25
CA GLU A 30 -27.11 25.46 3.43
C GLU A 30 -28.54 25.06 3.04
N ALA A 31 -29.07 25.57 1.94
CA ALA A 31 -30.39 25.19 1.43
C ALA A 31 -30.45 23.69 1.10
N VAL A 32 -29.41 23.12 0.49
CA VAL A 32 -29.28 21.68 0.21
C VAL A 32 -29.29 20.88 1.51
N ALA A 33 -28.48 21.27 2.50
CA ALA A 33 -28.43 20.58 3.80
C ALA A 33 -29.81 20.58 4.47
N LEU A 34 -30.48 21.73 4.51
CA LEU A 34 -31.81 21.87 5.10
C LEU A 34 -32.90 21.12 4.32
N VAL A 35 -32.79 21.00 3.01
CA VAL A 35 -33.74 20.22 2.18
C VAL A 35 -33.56 18.71 2.38
N ARG A 36 -32.31 18.24 2.52
CA ARG A 36 -31.99 16.82 2.72
C ARG A 36 -32.25 16.34 4.14
N GLN A 37 -32.19 17.23 5.13
CA GLN A 37 -32.38 16.89 6.53
C GLN A 37 -33.85 16.51 6.80
N GLY A 38 -34.08 15.42 7.54
CA GLY A 38 -35.42 15.05 8.01
C GLY A 38 -36.45 14.76 6.91
N ASP A 39 -37.74 14.95 7.23
CA ASP A 39 -38.88 14.53 6.40
C ASP A 39 -39.32 15.57 5.36
N LEU A 40 -38.57 16.65 5.14
CA LEU A 40 -39.02 17.78 4.29
C LEU A 40 -39.32 17.34 2.84
N HIS A 41 -38.56 16.38 2.33
CA HIS A 41 -38.73 15.75 1.01
C HIS A 41 -40.06 14.97 0.86
N ARG A 42 -40.73 14.60 1.96
CA ARG A 42 -42.03 13.91 1.94
C ARG A 42 -43.18 14.86 1.63
N TYR A 43 -43.03 16.15 1.95
CA TYR A 43 -44.08 17.16 1.77
C TYR A 43 -43.95 17.89 0.43
N LEU A 44 -45.08 18.17 -0.23
CA LEU A 44 -45.12 18.85 -1.53
C LEU A 44 -44.35 20.20 -1.56
N PRO A 45 -44.42 21.07 -0.53
CA PRO A 45 -43.63 22.30 -0.52
C PRO A 45 -42.12 22.07 -0.49
N GLY A 46 -41.65 21.03 0.22
CA GLY A 46 -40.25 20.65 0.27
C GLY A 46 -39.76 20.08 -1.07
N LYS A 47 -40.59 19.26 -1.74
CA LYS A 47 -40.31 18.79 -3.11
C LYS A 47 -40.18 19.95 -4.10
N LYS A 48 -41.10 20.94 -4.05
CA LYS A 48 -41.03 22.14 -4.90
C LYS A 48 -39.74 22.93 -4.64
N LEU A 49 -39.35 23.12 -3.38
CA LEU A 49 -38.09 23.78 -3.05
C LEU A 49 -36.87 22.99 -3.54
N SER A 50 -36.89 21.66 -3.42
CA SER A 50 -35.82 20.78 -3.91
C SER A 50 -35.56 20.98 -5.41
N VAL A 51 -36.63 21.07 -6.21
CA VAL A 51 -36.54 21.34 -7.65
C VAL A 51 -35.90 22.72 -7.93
N LEU A 52 -36.29 23.75 -7.19
CA LEU A 52 -35.72 25.10 -7.36
C LEU A 52 -34.23 25.15 -6.96
N VAL A 53 -33.87 24.50 -5.86
CA VAL A 53 -32.47 24.37 -5.42
C VAL A 53 -31.65 23.61 -6.46
N ALA A 54 -32.18 22.51 -7.00
CA ALA A 54 -31.52 21.71 -8.02
C ALA A 54 -31.30 22.49 -9.33
N GLN A 55 -32.28 23.29 -9.77
CA GLN A 55 -32.13 24.18 -10.93
C GLN A 55 -31.03 25.22 -10.73
N GLN A 56 -30.94 25.84 -9.56
CA GLN A 56 -29.88 26.81 -9.26
C GLN A 56 -28.50 26.15 -9.16
N LEU A 57 -28.41 24.95 -8.62
CA LEU A 57 -27.16 24.16 -8.64
C LEU A 57 -26.72 23.83 -10.07
N ALA A 58 -27.65 23.47 -10.96
CA ALA A 58 -27.33 23.25 -12.37
C ALA A 58 -26.83 24.53 -13.06
N GLN A 59 -27.42 25.70 -12.75
CA GLN A 59 -26.93 26.98 -13.24
C GLN A 59 -25.53 27.32 -12.70
N ARG A 60 -25.28 27.10 -11.39
CA ARG A 60 -23.96 27.27 -10.77
C ARG A 60 -22.92 26.33 -11.39
N ALA A 61 -23.29 25.08 -11.66
CA ALA A 61 -22.43 24.13 -12.36
C ALA A 61 -22.03 24.63 -13.76
N GLY A 62 -22.97 25.17 -14.53
CA GLY A 62 -22.69 25.78 -15.83
C GLY A 62 -21.79 27.01 -15.75
N GLN A 63 -21.90 27.82 -14.69
CA GLN A 63 -21.00 28.94 -14.43
C GLN A 63 -19.58 28.46 -14.08
N ARG A 64 -19.46 27.52 -13.14
CA ARG A 64 -18.19 26.91 -12.74
C ARG A 64 -17.47 26.26 -13.92
N LEU A 65 -18.22 25.59 -14.79
CA LEU A 65 -17.69 25.06 -16.04
C LEU A 65 -17.07 26.16 -16.92
N ARG A 66 -17.73 27.30 -17.11
CA ARG A 66 -17.17 28.44 -17.86
C ARG A 66 -15.92 29.02 -17.21
N SER A 67 -15.83 28.98 -15.88
CA SER A 67 -14.65 29.42 -15.11
C SER A 67 -13.51 28.40 -15.05
N GLY A 68 -13.70 27.18 -15.58
CA GLY A 68 -12.70 26.10 -15.53
C GLY A 68 -12.80 25.17 -14.32
N GLU A 69 -13.69 25.46 -13.37
CA GLU A 69 -13.97 24.68 -12.15
C GLU A 69 -14.84 23.44 -12.44
N SER A 70 -14.33 22.54 -13.30
CA SER A 70 -15.10 21.40 -13.79
C SER A 70 -15.40 20.36 -12.69
N ALA A 71 -14.55 20.26 -11.67
CA ALA A 71 -14.74 19.32 -10.56
C ALA A 71 -15.83 19.78 -9.59
N GLU A 72 -15.81 21.07 -9.22
CA GLU A 72 -16.82 21.72 -8.37
C GLU A 72 -18.17 21.79 -9.11
N GLY A 73 -18.15 22.05 -10.41
CA GLY A 73 -19.35 21.99 -11.25
C GLY A 73 -19.97 20.59 -11.30
N TRP A 74 -19.15 19.53 -11.31
CA TRP A 74 -19.65 18.15 -11.25
C TRP A 74 -20.36 17.84 -9.93
N GLN A 75 -19.80 18.28 -8.80
CA GLN A 75 -20.42 18.10 -7.47
C GLN A 75 -21.80 18.75 -7.41
N ASP A 76 -21.94 19.96 -7.94
CA ASP A 76 -23.21 20.66 -8.02
C ASP A 76 -24.26 19.89 -8.84
N LEU A 77 -23.86 19.32 -9.99
CA LEU A 77 -24.75 18.49 -10.79
C LEU A 77 -25.17 17.22 -10.08
N GLU A 78 -24.26 16.56 -9.37
CA GLU A 78 -24.56 15.33 -8.64
C GLU A 78 -25.58 15.61 -7.52
N ILE A 79 -25.41 16.72 -6.80
CA ILE A 79 -26.36 17.16 -5.78
C ILE A 79 -27.71 17.50 -6.42
N ALA A 80 -27.72 18.22 -7.55
CA ALA A 80 -28.95 18.55 -8.28
C ALA A 80 -29.69 17.29 -8.75
N HIS A 81 -28.95 16.27 -9.20
CA HIS A 81 -29.52 15.01 -9.68
C HIS A 81 -30.21 14.26 -8.54
N GLN A 82 -29.55 14.18 -7.39
CA GLN A 82 -30.09 13.58 -6.16
C GLN A 82 -31.33 14.33 -5.63
N LEU A 83 -31.46 15.63 -5.91
CA LEU A 83 -32.65 16.43 -5.58
C LEU A 83 -33.79 16.28 -6.61
N GLY A 84 -33.62 15.42 -7.62
CA GLY A 84 -34.64 15.06 -8.61
C GLY A 84 -34.65 15.93 -9.85
N ALA A 85 -33.62 16.75 -10.11
CA ALA A 85 -33.51 17.44 -11.39
C ALA A 85 -33.05 16.48 -12.49
N GLN A 86 -33.86 16.39 -13.55
CA GLN A 86 -33.56 15.64 -14.77
C GLN A 86 -34.02 16.45 -16.00
N SER A 87 -33.60 17.71 -16.11
CA SER A 87 -33.87 18.52 -17.31
C SER A 87 -32.87 18.21 -18.43
N GLU A 88 -33.28 18.44 -19.69
CA GLU A 88 -32.37 18.32 -20.85
C GLU A 88 -31.17 19.25 -20.74
N GLU A 89 -31.38 20.47 -20.24
CA GLU A 89 -30.33 21.46 -19.97
C GLU A 89 -29.27 20.91 -19.00
N MET A 90 -29.71 20.23 -17.94
CA MET A 90 -28.80 19.64 -16.96
C MET A 90 -28.00 18.48 -17.55
N LEU A 91 -28.64 17.64 -18.38
CA LEU A 91 -27.94 16.57 -19.09
C LEU A 91 -26.94 17.13 -20.11
N ALA A 92 -27.24 18.27 -20.74
CA ALA A 92 -26.31 18.97 -21.63
C ALA A 92 -25.08 19.49 -20.87
N ILE A 93 -25.28 20.15 -19.72
CA ILE A 93 -24.17 20.60 -18.87
C ILE A 93 -23.35 19.40 -18.40
N ARG A 94 -23.99 18.30 -17.98
CA ARG A 94 -23.31 17.07 -17.56
C ARG A 94 -22.40 16.53 -18.67
N ARG A 95 -22.90 16.45 -19.91
CA ARG A 95 -22.10 16.01 -21.07
C ARG A 95 -20.91 16.94 -21.33
N GLU A 96 -21.10 18.25 -21.21
CA GLU A 96 -20.02 19.22 -21.41
C GLU A 96 -18.94 19.11 -20.33
N ILE A 97 -19.32 18.98 -19.04
CA ILE A 97 -18.34 18.77 -17.95
C ILE A 97 -17.54 17.48 -18.20
N VAL A 98 -18.21 16.37 -18.53
CA VAL A 98 -17.51 15.10 -18.84
C VAL A 98 -16.57 15.26 -20.02
N SER A 99 -17.00 15.93 -21.10
CA SER A 99 -16.16 16.19 -22.27
C SER A 99 -14.89 16.97 -21.89
N ARG A 100 -14.99 18.01 -21.04
CA ARG A 100 -13.83 18.77 -20.60
C ARG A 100 -12.91 17.98 -19.67
N MET A 101 -13.48 17.18 -18.77
CA MET A 101 -12.67 16.32 -17.89
C MET A 101 -11.93 15.23 -18.67
N LEU A 102 -12.52 14.69 -19.74
CA LEU A 102 -11.85 13.76 -20.65
C LEU A 102 -10.72 14.45 -21.44
N ALA A 103 -10.97 15.67 -21.95
CA ALA A 103 -9.95 16.45 -22.64
C ALA A 103 -8.75 16.79 -21.73
N ASP A 104 -8.99 17.14 -20.47
CA ASP A 104 -7.92 17.34 -19.46
C ASP A 104 -7.09 16.05 -19.26
N ALA A 105 -7.74 14.89 -19.19
CA ALA A 105 -7.05 13.62 -19.08
C ALA A 105 -6.20 13.30 -20.32
N GLU A 106 -6.69 13.59 -21.52
CA GLU A 106 -5.92 13.45 -22.76
C GLU A 106 -4.71 14.39 -22.80
N GLN A 107 -4.87 15.63 -22.34
CA GLN A 107 -3.76 16.59 -22.22
C GLN A 107 -2.69 16.11 -21.24
N ARG A 108 -3.09 15.53 -20.09
CA ARG A 108 -2.15 14.94 -19.12
C ARG A 108 -1.41 13.74 -19.68
N LEU A 109 -2.09 12.88 -20.43
CA LEU A 109 -1.45 11.77 -21.15
C LEU A 109 -0.41 12.28 -22.14
N ALA A 110 -0.73 13.34 -22.89
CA ALA A 110 0.21 13.99 -23.80
C ALA A 110 1.40 14.61 -23.05
N GLY A 111 1.19 15.15 -21.84
CA GLY A 111 2.23 15.67 -20.96
C GLY A 111 3.10 14.60 -20.27
N GLY A 112 2.75 13.31 -20.39
CA GLY A 112 3.45 12.21 -19.69
C GLY A 112 3.05 12.03 -18.22
N GLU A 113 2.02 12.75 -17.76
CA GLU A 113 1.41 12.63 -16.42
C GLU A 113 0.39 11.48 -16.38
N THR A 114 0.83 10.29 -16.78
CA THR A 114 0.00 9.09 -16.99
C THR A 114 -0.74 8.63 -15.73
N VAL A 115 -0.05 8.64 -14.58
CA VAL A 115 -0.64 8.26 -13.28
C VAL A 115 -1.78 9.20 -12.88
N ASP A 116 -1.61 10.51 -13.10
CA ASP A 116 -2.62 11.49 -12.74
C ASP A 116 -3.81 11.45 -13.70
N ALA A 117 -3.56 11.17 -14.98
CA ALA A 117 -4.61 10.89 -15.95
C ALA A 117 -5.46 9.67 -15.53
N ILE A 118 -4.83 8.56 -15.09
CA ILE A 118 -5.55 7.37 -14.59
C ILE A 118 -6.43 7.73 -13.40
N LYS A 119 -5.87 8.39 -12.36
CA LYS A 119 -6.62 8.81 -11.17
C LYS A 119 -7.83 9.68 -11.53
N ARG A 120 -7.65 10.59 -12.48
CA ARG A 120 -8.72 11.48 -12.95
C ARG A 120 -9.83 10.69 -13.64
N LEU A 121 -9.48 9.78 -14.54
CA LEU A 121 -10.44 8.94 -15.29
C LEU A 121 -11.20 8.00 -14.35
N GLU A 122 -10.54 7.36 -13.39
CA GLU A 122 -11.20 6.54 -12.36
C GLU A 122 -12.13 7.36 -11.47
N SER A 123 -11.77 8.62 -11.20
CA SER A 123 -12.68 9.54 -10.53
C SER A 123 -13.92 9.84 -11.37
N ILE A 124 -13.78 10.05 -12.68
CA ILE A 124 -14.95 10.28 -13.55
C ILE A 124 -15.83 9.03 -13.62
N GLU A 125 -15.22 7.84 -13.71
CA GLU A 125 -15.94 6.56 -13.85
C GLU A 125 -16.86 6.30 -12.67
N ARG A 126 -16.36 6.54 -11.45
CA ARG A 126 -17.12 6.40 -10.19
C ARG A 126 -18.42 7.20 -10.17
N HIS A 127 -18.49 8.33 -10.89
CA HIS A 127 -19.66 9.22 -10.83
C HIS A 127 -20.51 9.21 -12.11
N THR A 128 -19.96 8.81 -13.26
CA THR A 128 -20.68 8.85 -14.55
C THR A 128 -21.35 7.53 -14.93
N GLY A 129 -21.00 6.40 -14.28
CA GLY A 129 -21.53 5.08 -14.61
C GLY A 129 -20.82 4.40 -15.80
N GLY A 130 -19.67 4.93 -16.21
CA GLY A 130 -18.82 4.36 -17.27
C GLY A 130 -19.34 4.65 -18.68
N ASN A 131 -18.74 5.64 -19.34
CA ASN A 131 -18.87 5.89 -20.77
C ASN A 131 -17.87 5.01 -21.54
N ASP A 132 -18.22 4.47 -22.70
CA ASP A 132 -17.30 3.67 -23.51
C ASP A 132 -16.03 4.43 -23.90
N LEU A 133 -16.15 5.74 -24.19
CA LEU A 133 -14.99 6.60 -24.43
C LEU A 133 -14.09 6.71 -23.19
N LEU A 134 -14.70 6.82 -22.00
CA LEU A 134 -13.99 6.88 -20.73
C LEU A 134 -13.25 5.57 -20.44
N ARG A 135 -13.92 4.43 -20.64
CA ARG A 135 -13.32 3.10 -20.44
C ARG A 135 -12.15 2.88 -21.40
N THR A 136 -12.34 3.24 -22.67
CA THR A 136 -11.29 3.15 -23.70
C THR A 136 -10.09 4.02 -23.33
N LEU A 137 -10.33 5.28 -22.92
CA LEU A 137 -9.25 6.19 -22.52
C LEU A 137 -8.53 5.74 -21.24
N LEU A 138 -9.25 5.16 -20.27
CA LEU A 138 -8.66 4.58 -19.07
C LEU A 138 -7.79 3.36 -19.39
N GLU A 139 -8.24 2.48 -20.30
CA GLU A 139 -7.44 1.36 -20.77
C GLU A 139 -6.16 1.83 -21.48
N VAL A 140 -6.29 2.82 -22.36
CA VAL A 140 -5.15 3.48 -23.03
C VAL A 140 -4.16 4.03 -22.00
N ALA A 141 -4.63 4.78 -21.00
CA ALA A 141 -3.78 5.36 -19.97
C ALA A 141 -3.01 4.29 -19.18
N ARG A 142 -3.68 3.19 -18.80
CA ARG A 142 -3.06 2.05 -18.10
C ARG A 142 -2.01 1.35 -18.95
N ARG A 143 -2.26 1.18 -20.25
CA ARG A 143 -1.28 0.59 -21.19
C ARG A 143 -0.05 1.47 -21.37
N VAL A 144 -0.24 2.79 -21.49
CA VAL A 144 0.88 3.74 -21.57
C VAL A 144 1.72 3.70 -20.29
N GLU A 145 1.08 3.65 -19.12
CA GLU A 145 1.80 3.52 -17.83
C GLU A 145 2.54 2.18 -17.71
N SER A 146 1.91 1.08 -18.13
CA SER A 146 2.57 -0.23 -18.19
C SER A 146 3.81 -0.20 -19.10
N ALA A 147 3.70 0.41 -20.28
CA ALA A 147 4.81 0.56 -21.21
C ALA A 147 5.97 1.38 -20.60
N ARG A 148 5.65 2.45 -19.86
CA ARG A 148 6.65 3.25 -19.14
C ARG A 148 7.41 2.41 -18.13
N ASN A 149 6.70 1.63 -17.31
CA ASN A 149 7.34 0.78 -16.30
C ASN A 149 8.19 -0.32 -16.92
N LEU A 150 7.75 -0.91 -18.04
CA LEU A 150 8.52 -1.90 -18.79
C LEU A 150 9.80 -1.31 -19.39
N ARG A 151 9.76 -0.08 -19.94
CA ARG A 151 10.95 0.64 -20.44
C ARG A 151 11.98 0.87 -19.34
N LEU A 152 11.55 1.30 -18.15
CA LEU A 152 12.45 1.53 -17.01
C LEU A 152 13.20 0.25 -16.60
N ARG A 153 12.55 -0.91 -16.72
CA ARG A 153 13.13 -2.25 -16.46
C ARG A 153 13.96 -2.79 -17.63
N GLY A 154 14.00 -2.12 -18.77
CA GLY A 154 14.69 -2.58 -19.98
C GLY A 154 13.88 -3.48 -20.91
N LYS A 155 12.62 -3.81 -20.58
CA LYS A 155 11.73 -4.68 -21.37
C LYS A 155 11.04 -3.94 -22.51
N HIS A 156 11.81 -3.46 -23.48
CA HIS A 156 11.33 -2.59 -24.55
C HIS A 156 10.39 -3.29 -25.54
N ALA A 157 10.60 -4.59 -25.80
CA ALA A 157 9.71 -5.38 -26.66
C ALA A 157 8.28 -5.42 -26.09
N ASP A 158 8.14 -5.71 -24.78
CA ASP A 158 6.84 -5.73 -24.11
C ASP A 158 6.21 -4.33 -24.06
N ALA A 159 7.03 -3.29 -23.83
CA ALA A 159 6.58 -1.90 -23.84
C ALA A 159 5.99 -1.50 -25.20
N LEU A 160 6.63 -1.92 -26.30
CA LEU A 160 6.13 -1.69 -27.65
C LEU A 160 4.77 -2.36 -27.87
N VAL A 161 4.58 -3.59 -27.38
CA VAL A 161 3.28 -4.29 -27.46
C VAL A 161 2.18 -3.50 -26.73
N GLN A 162 2.49 -2.93 -25.55
CA GLN A 162 1.50 -2.14 -24.82
C GLN A 162 1.15 -0.84 -25.53
N LEU A 163 2.14 -0.13 -26.09
CA LEU A 163 1.93 1.10 -26.84
C LEU A 163 1.20 0.87 -28.17
N ASP A 164 1.49 -0.25 -28.86
CA ASP A 164 0.82 -0.62 -30.11
C ASP A 164 -0.68 -0.90 -29.89
N ARG A 165 -1.00 -1.63 -28.81
CA ARG A 165 -2.39 -1.83 -28.36
C ARG A 165 -3.07 -0.53 -27.98
N ALA A 166 -2.36 0.39 -27.29
CA ALA A 166 -2.91 1.70 -26.94
C ALA A 166 -3.20 2.54 -28.20
N ALA A 167 -2.28 2.54 -29.18
CA ALA A 167 -2.44 3.24 -30.45
C ALA A 167 -3.60 2.66 -31.30
N THR A 168 -3.82 1.34 -31.22
CA THR A 168 -4.94 0.68 -31.89
C THR A 168 -6.29 1.09 -31.29
N LEU A 169 -6.36 1.28 -29.96
CA LEU A 169 -7.58 1.69 -29.25
C LEU A 169 -7.96 3.15 -29.51
N ARG A 170 -6.96 4.04 -29.65
CA ARG A 170 -7.15 5.48 -29.91
C ARG A 170 -6.14 5.97 -30.97
N PRO A 171 -6.38 5.67 -32.26
CA PRO A 171 -5.49 6.10 -33.35
C PRO A 171 -5.52 7.61 -33.59
N ASP A 172 -6.53 8.29 -33.06
CA ASP A 172 -6.71 9.75 -33.10
C ASP A 172 -5.82 10.51 -32.12
N LEU A 173 -5.13 9.83 -31.19
CA LEU A 173 -4.24 10.45 -30.21
C LEU A 173 -2.77 10.44 -30.70
N PRO A 174 -2.25 11.55 -31.24
CA PRO A 174 -0.89 11.60 -31.79
C PRO A 174 0.19 11.38 -30.73
N CYS A 175 -0.07 11.78 -29.47
CA CYS A 175 0.89 11.61 -28.38
C CYS A 175 1.27 10.14 -28.13
N ILE A 176 0.38 9.19 -28.41
CA ILE A 176 0.65 7.75 -28.27
C ILE A 176 1.53 7.27 -29.42
N GLN A 177 1.26 7.74 -30.64
CA GLN A 177 2.08 7.43 -31.82
C GLN A 177 3.52 7.95 -31.62
N ASP A 178 3.67 9.19 -31.15
CA ASP A 178 4.97 9.77 -30.83
C ASP A 178 5.73 8.95 -29.78
N GLN A 179 5.03 8.50 -28.73
CA GLN A 179 5.61 7.65 -27.69
C GLN A 179 6.03 6.27 -28.21
N LEU A 180 5.23 5.67 -29.10
CA LEU A 180 5.51 4.41 -29.76
C LEU A 180 6.79 4.52 -30.63
N GLU A 181 6.89 5.55 -31.47
CA GLU A 181 8.08 5.79 -32.30
C GLU A 181 9.33 6.05 -31.47
N ARG A 182 9.20 6.83 -30.39
CA ARG A 182 10.30 7.03 -29.43
C ARG A 182 10.72 5.71 -28.79
N CYS A 183 9.76 4.89 -28.35
CA CYS A 183 10.05 3.59 -27.75
C CYS A 183 10.74 2.65 -28.75
N ARG A 184 10.39 2.70 -30.04
CA ARG A 184 11.05 1.88 -31.09
C ARG A 184 12.52 2.24 -31.24
N ARG A 185 12.84 3.54 -31.26
CA ARG A 185 14.23 4.01 -31.33
C ARG A 185 15.03 3.60 -30.10
N GLU A 186 14.46 3.83 -28.91
CA GLU A 186 15.11 3.44 -27.64
C GLU A 186 15.30 1.91 -27.54
N ALA A 187 14.35 1.11 -28.05
CA ALA A 187 14.47 -0.34 -28.08
C ALA A 187 15.70 -0.81 -28.86
N GLY A 188 15.93 -0.26 -30.06
CA GLY A 188 17.10 -0.60 -30.87
C GLY A 188 18.42 -0.19 -30.21
N GLU A 189 18.47 0.98 -29.57
CA GLU A 189 19.66 1.41 -28.80
C GLU A 189 19.94 0.48 -27.62
N VAL A 190 18.89 0.05 -26.89
CA VAL A 190 19.01 -0.84 -25.73
C VAL A 190 19.41 -2.25 -26.14
N GLU A 191 18.91 -2.75 -27.27
CA GLU A 191 19.28 -4.05 -27.82
C GLU A 191 20.76 -4.10 -28.21
N ASP A 192 21.28 -3.09 -28.94
CA ASP A 192 22.72 -2.97 -29.27
C ASP A 192 23.59 -2.95 -28.00
N LEU A 193 23.21 -2.14 -27.01
CA LEU A 193 23.94 -2.06 -25.75
C LEU A 193 23.94 -3.39 -24.98
N THR A 194 22.83 -4.13 -25.04
CA THR A 194 22.66 -5.41 -24.35
C THR A 194 23.50 -6.49 -25.01
N GLU A 195 23.50 -6.58 -26.35
CA GLU A 195 24.35 -7.51 -27.11
C GLU A 195 25.83 -7.26 -26.82
N ARG A 196 26.26 -5.99 -26.87
CA ARG A 196 27.65 -5.60 -26.57
C ARG A 196 28.02 -5.90 -25.12
N LEU A 197 27.11 -5.71 -24.17
CA LEU A 197 27.32 -6.02 -22.77
C LEU A 197 27.56 -7.53 -22.59
N HIS A 198 26.72 -8.38 -23.20
CA HIS A 198 26.90 -9.83 -23.17
C HIS A 198 28.21 -10.28 -23.83
N ALA A 199 28.60 -9.66 -24.95
CA ALA A 199 29.87 -9.95 -25.60
C ALA A 199 31.08 -9.57 -24.72
N ALA A 200 31.05 -8.39 -24.07
CA ALA A 200 32.08 -7.96 -23.12
C ALA A 200 32.19 -8.91 -21.93
N MET A 201 31.06 -9.33 -21.35
CA MET A 201 31.01 -10.29 -20.26
C MET A 201 31.57 -11.67 -20.67
N SER A 202 31.25 -12.14 -21.87
CA SER A 202 31.74 -13.42 -22.38
C SER A 202 33.25 -13.42 -22.60
N ARG A 203 33.81 -12.27 -22.99
CA ARG A 203 35.26 -12.04 -23.11
C ARG A 203 35.94 -11.75 -21.77
N SER A 204 35.19 -11.67 -20.66
CA SER A 204 35.68 -11.22 -19.36
C SER A 204 36.36 -9.85 -19.40
N ASP A 205 35.97 -8.98 -20.32
CA ASP A 205 36.44 -7.58 -20.35
C ASP A 205 35.60 -6.78 -19.35
N TRP A 206 36.06 -6.76 -18.10
CA TRP A 206 35.35 -6.13 -17.00
C TRP A 206 35.33 -4.60 -17.10
N THR A 207 36.31 -3.98 -17.74
CA THR A 207 36.35 -2.53 -17.96
C THR A 207 35.26 -2.11 -18.94
N GLU A 208 35.16 -2.81 -20.07
CA GLU A 208 34.11 -2.57 -21.07
C GLU A 208 32.72 -2.92 -20.50
N THR A 209 32.60 -4.02 -19.76
CA THR A 209 31.37 -4.43 -19.07
C THR A 209 30.86 -3.34 -18.12
N LEU A 210 31.74 -2.78 -17.29
CA LEU A 210 31.40 -1.70 -16.34
C LEU A 210 30.87 -0.45 -17.07
N ALA A 211 31.52 -0.06 -18.17
CA ALA A 211 31.12 1.10 -18.97
C ALA A 211 29.78 0.88 -19.69
N LEU A 212 29.57 -0.28 -20.32
CA LEU A 212 28.33 -0.62 -21.01
C LEU A 212 27.15 -0.75 -20.05
N ALA A 213 27.36 -1.39 -18.89
CA ALA A 213 26.35 -1.49 -17.84
C ALA A 213 25.92 -0.11 -17.31
N GLY A 214 26.88 0.82 -17.14
CA GLY A 214 26.59 2.20 -16.78
C GLY A 214 25.72 2.93 -17.81
N LYS A 215 26.03 2.80 -19.11
CA LYS A 215 25.22 3.37 -20.20
C LYS A 215 23.82 2.78 -20.23
N LEU A 216 23.69 1.47 -20.02
CA LEU A 216 22.41 0.78 -19.98
C LEU A 216 21.55 1.24 -18.79
N LEU A 217 22.13 1.44 -17.60
CA LEU A 217 21.42 1.97 -16.42
C LEU A 217 20.98 3.43 -16.56
N GLN A 218 21.68 4.25 -17.35
CA GLN A 218 21.23 5.61 -17.65
C GLN A 218 19.94 5.63 -18.48
N ARG A 219 19.73 4.61 -19.32
CA ARG A 219 18.52 4.47 -20.16
C ARG A 219 17.43 3.68 -19.45
N CYS A 220 17.82 2.65 -18.71
CA CYS A 220 16.95 1.70 -18.04
C CYS A 220 17.38 1.58 -16.56
N PRO A 221 16.97 2.52 -15.69
CA PRO A 221 17.45 2.59 -14.31
C PRO A 221 17.13 1.35 -13.46
N GLN A 222 16.08 0.61 -13.83
CA GLN A 222 15.61 -0.58 -13.13
C GLN A 222 16.01 -1.88 -13.87
N SER A 223 16.96 -1.82 -14.80
CA SER A 223 17.47 -3.01 -15.49
C SER A 223 18.34 -3.85 -14.54
N THR A 224 17.86 -5.04 -14.19
CA THR A 224 18.58 -6.00 -13.34
C THR A 224 19.85 -6.50 -14.02
N LEU A 225 19.76 -6.87 -15.31
CA LEU A 225 20.90 -7.28 -16.13
C LEU A 225 22.06 -6.28 -16.05
N ALA A 226 21.75 -4.99 -16.22
CA ALA A 226 22.75 -3.92 -16.18
C ALA A 226 23.32 -3.75 -14.76
N ALA A 227 22.48 -3.78 -13.73
CA ALA A 227 22.91 -3.65 -12.34
C ALA A 227 23.85 -4.80 -11.93
N ASP A 228 23.55 -6.02 -12.32
CA ASP A 228 24.33 -7.22 -12.00
C ASP A 228 25.65 -7.26 -12.77
N ALA A 229 25.62 -6.90 -14.06
CA ALA A 229 26.84 -6.78 -14.85
C ALA A 229 27.78 -5.72 -14.27
N ARG A 230 27.22 -4.57 -13.84
CA ARG A 230 27.98 -3.51 -13.15
C ARG A 230 28.61 -4.02 -11.86
N ARG A 231 27.85 -4.71 -11.03
CA ARG A 231 28.31 -5.28 -9.74
C ARG A 231 29.44 -6.29 -9.96
N ARG A 232 29.26 -7.23 -10.89
CA ARG A 232 30.27 -8.25 -11.22
C ARG A 232 31.55 -7.63 -11.78
N ALA A 233 31.42 -6.69 -12.71
CA ALA A 233 32.58 -5.98 -13.26
C ALA A 233 33.34 -5.19 -12.18
N TRP A 234 32.63 -4.54 -11.26
CA TRP A 234 33.25 -3.81 -10.15
C TRP A 234 34.02 -4.74 -9.20
N LEU A 235 33.45 -5.90 -8.86
CA LEU A 235 34.14 -6.93 -8.06
C LEU A 235 35.36 -7.52 -8.77
N ALA A 236 35.28 -7.75 -10.08
CA ALA A 236 36.37 -8.33 -10.86
C ALA A 236 37.54 -7.34 -11.09
N LEU A 237 37.24 -6.04 -11.23
CA LEU A 237 38.25 -4.98 -11.29
C LEU A 237 38.81 -4.64 -9.90
N GLY A 238 38.06 -4.94 -8.84
CA GLY A 238 38.40 -4.75 -7.43
C GLY A 238 39.03 -5.97 -6.77
N SER A 239 40.19 -6.46 -7.26
CA SER A 239 41.28 -7.02 -6.43
C SER A 239 42.47 -7.49 -7.27
N PRO A 240 43.63 -6.85 -7.08
CA PRO A 240 44.63 -7.43 -6.20
C PRO A 240 44.99 -6.45 -5.08
N GLU A 241 44.38 -6.60 -3.88
CA GLU A 241 44.96 -6.17 -2.58
C GLU A 241 44.05 -6.39 -1.34
N CYS A 242 42.85 -6.99 -1.46
CA CYS A 242 42.04 -7.31 -0.28
C CYS A 242 41.83 -8.83 -0.13
N ARG A 243 42.93 -9.57 0.02
CA ARG A 243 42.88 -11.02 0.32
C ARG A 243 43.39 -11.42 1.71
N ASP A 244 43.85 -10.48 2.53
CA ASP A 244 44.30 -10.78 3.90
C ASP A 244 43.80 -9.73 4.89
N LYS A 245 42.54 -9.83 5.31
CA LYS A 245 42.14 -9.44 6.66
C LYS A 245 41.12 -10.46 7.17
N PRO A 246 41.44 -11.23 8.24
CA PRO A 246 40.42 -11.99 8.94
C PRO A 246 39.35 -11.03 9.46
N LEU A 247 38.11 -11.49 9.48
CA LEU A 247 36.93 -10.82 10.05
C LEU A 247 37.01 -10.58 11.58
N ASP A 248 38.21 -10.53 12.17
CA ASP A 248 38.44 -10.30 13.60
C ASP A 248 38.60 -8.82 13.98
N ALA A 249 38.73 -7.91 13.01
CA ALA A 249 39.07 -6.50 13.30
C ALA A 249 37.87 -5.53 13.41
N THR A 250 36.68 -6.01 13.79
CA THR A 250 35.55 -5.12 14.14
C THR A 250 34.88 -5.47 15.48
N MET A 251 35.46 -6.39 16.25
CA MET A 251 35.09 -6.65 17.64
C MET A 251 36.12 -6.03 18.60
N THR A 252 36.07 -4.72 18.78
CA THR A 252 36.80 -4.04 19.87
C THR A 252 35.92 -3.00 20.53
N TRP A 253 34.80 -3.42 21.11
CA TRP A 253 34.03 -2.58 22.05
C TRP A 253 33.38 -3.28 23.25
N TYR A 254 33.66 -4.57 23.52
CA TYR A 254 33.31 -5.21 24.80
C TYR A 254 34.24 -6.41 25.10
N ALA A 255 35.54 -6.15 25.22
CA ALA A 255 36.46 -7.07 25.88
C ALA A 255 36.80 -6.47 27.25
N ASP A 256 35.96 -6.76 28.22
CA ASP A 256 36.34 -6.81 29.64
C ASP A 256 35.16 -7.43 30.40
N ARG A 257 35.48 -8.45 31.20
CA ARG A 257 34.60 -9.28 32.05
C ARG A 257 34.01 -10.51 31.33
N ASP A 258 34.28 -11.74 31.72
CA ASP A 258 34.72 -12.23 33.02
C ASP A 258 35.31 -13.66 32.94
N PHE A 259 36.24 -13.88 33.86
CA PHE A 259 36.39 -15.00 34.77
C PHE A 259 36.18 -16.46 34.31
N GLU A 260 37.13 -17.24 34.79
CA GLU A 260 37.27 -18.68 34.83
C GLU A 260 35.98 -19.43 35.18
N VAL A 261 35.85 -20.58 34.51
CA VAL A 261 34.85 -21.61 34.77
C VAL A 261 35.22 -22.31 36.07
N ASP A 262 34.31 -22.34 37.04
CA ASP A 262 34.41 -23.26 38.17
C ASP A 262 33.10 -24.03 38.36
N GLU A 263 33.27 -25.32 38.64
CA GLU A 263 32.26 -26.35 38.73
C GLU A 263 31.43 -26.28 40.03
N ALA A 264 30.16 -26.66 39.89
CA ALA A 264 29.28 -27.30 40.88
C ALA A 264 29.18 -26.73 42.32
N SER A 265 28.00 -26.22 42.66
CA SER A 265 27.32 -26.63 43.90
C SER A 265 25.81 -26.32 43.88
N ASP A 266 25.04 -27.31 44.33
CA ASP A 266 23.60 -27.26 44.58
C ASP A 266 23.20 -26.08 45.47
N HIS A 267 22.19 -25.31 45.06
CA HIS A 267 21.23 -24.65 45.95
C HIS A 267 19.91 -24.40 45.19
N ASP A 268 18.83 -24.96 45.73
CA ASP A 268 17.44 -24.73 45.33
C ASP A 268 17.06 -23.24 45.46
N ASP A 269 16.55 -22.64 44.38
CA ASP A 269 15.62 -21.49 44.43
C ASP A 269 14.92 -21.26 43.05
N PRO A 270 13.73 -20.64 43.02
CA PRO A 270 12.64 -21.04 42.13
C PRO A 270 12.69 -20.43 40.72
N VAL A 271 12.29 -21.26 39.75
CA VAL A 271 11.81 -20.99 38.38
C VAL A 271 11.86 -19.51 37.94
N ALA A 272 13.04 -19.05 37.54
CA ALA A 272 13.15 -17.93 36.61
C ALA A 272 12.82 -18.48 35.22
N THR A 273 11.62 -18.19 34.71
CA THR A 273 11.28 -18.35 33.29
C THR A 273 12.35 -17.66 32.45
N HIS A 274 13.25 -18.44 31.85
CA HIS A 274 14.13 -17.97 30.81
C HIS A 274 13.27 -17.38 29.69
N GLN A 275 13.21 -16.05 29.61
CA GLN A 275 12.67 -15.33 28.46
C GLN A 275 13.60 -15.62 27.29
N SER A 276 13.31 -16.69 26.54
CA SER A 276 13.88 -16.92 25.23
C SER A 276 13.64 -15.66 24.39
N ALA A 277 14.70 -15.12 23.77
CA ALA A 277 14.57 -13.98 22.88
C ALA A 277 13.51 -14.28 21.81
N SER A 278 12.44 -13.49 21.78
CA SER A 278 11.32 -13.65 20.84
C SER A 278 11.83 -13.75 19.40
N GLN A 279 11.44 -14.79 18.64
CA GLN A 279 11.87 -14.94 17.26
C GLN A 279 11.08 -14.00 16.36
N ARG A 280 11.70 -12.87 16.00
CA ARG A 280 11.08 -11.83 15.20
C ARG A 280 12.07 -11.19 14.22
N PHE A 281 11.55 -10.69 13.11
CA PHE A 281 12.31 -9.97 12.09
C PHE A 281 11.42 -8.89 11.46
N LEU A 282 12.04 -7.94 10.77
CA LEU A 282 11.35 -6.96 9.93
C LEU A 282 11.26 -7.49 8.51
N LEU A 283 10.07 -7.41 7.93
CA LEU A 283 9.82 -7.69 6.52
C LEU A 283 9.53 -6.37 5.81
N TRP A 284 10.44 -5.95 4.96
CA TRP A 284 10.31 -4.76 4.13
C TRP A 284 9.81 -5.14 2.75
N VAL A 285 8.61 -4.71 2.40
CA VAL A 285 7.98 -5.03 1.12
C VAL A 285 7.97 -3.77 0.26
N ASP A 286 8.67 -3.82 -0.88
CA ASP A 286 8.88 -2.64 -1.72
C ASP A 286 7.56 -2.09 -2.25
N GLY A 287 7.37 -0.78 -2.05
CA GLY A 287 6.15 -0.07 -2.43
C GLY A 287 4.92 -0.37 -1.56
N VAL A 288 5.05 -1.22 -0.53
CA VAL A 288 3.92 -1.63 0.34
C VAL A 288 4.11 -1.16 1.78
N GLY A 289 5.24 -1.48 2.43
CA GLY A 289 5.49 -1.09 3.82
C GLY A 289 6.40 -2.05 4.59
N GLY A 290 6.62 -1.73 5.86
CA GLY A 290 7.39 -2.53 6.81
C GLY A 290 6.50 -3.30 7.77
N PHE A 291 6.78 -4.59 7.97
CA PHE A 291 5.99 -5.46 8.84
C PHE A 291 6.88 -6.10 9.90
N LEU A 292 6.50 -5.98 11.18
CA LEU A 292 7.17 -6.71 12.25
C LEU A 292 6.61 -8.13 12.28
N VAL A 293 7.40 -9.13 11.92
CA VAL A 293 6.99 -10.53 11.87
C VAL A 293 7.39 -11.21 13.17
N CYS A 294 6.42 -11.77 13.90
CA CYS A 294 6.64 -12.57 15.10
C CYS A 294 6.32 -14.04 14.81
N LEU A 295 7.25 -14.94 15.13
CA LEU A 295 7.13 -16.38 14.85
C LEU A 295 6.60 -17.19 16.04
N ASP A 296 6.67 -16.64 17.25
CA ASP A 296 6.23 -17.30 18.46
C ASP A 296 4.69 -17.45 18.49
N ASP A 297 4.19 -18.59 18.99
CA ASP A 297 2.76 -18.80 19.20
C ASP A 297 2.18 -17.93 20.32
N GLN A 298 3.06 -17.38 21.16
CA GLN A 298 2.70 -16.46 22.22
C GLN A 298 3.54 -15.20 22.13
N ILE A 299 2.89 -14.05 21.95
CA ILE A 299 3.55 -12.74 21.92
C ILE A 299 3.02 -11.84 23.02
N VAL A 300 3.88 -10.93 23.49
CA VAL A 300 3.51 -9.90 24.46
C VAL A 300 3.63 -8.53 23.81
N LEU A 301 2.57 -7.73 23.98
CA LEU A 301 2.48 -6.33 23.59
C LEU A 301 2.60 -5.47 24.83
N GLY A 302 3.32 -4.36 24.73
CA GLY A 302 3.53 -3.49 25.89
C GLY A 302 4.43 -2.31 25.58
N GLN A 303 4.82 -1.60 26.63
CA GLN A 303 5.60 -0.38 26.52
C GLN A 303 7.00 -0.65 26.00
N ASN A 304 7.40 0.17 25.04
CA ASN A 304 8.79 0.31 24.65
C ASN A 304 9.58 1.05 25.75
N SER A 305 10.24 0.29 26.63
CA SER A 305 11.05 0.81 27.73
C SER A 305 12.43 0.16 27.73
N PRO A 306 13.50 0.86 28.15
CA PRO A 306 14.84 0.30 28.23
C PRO A 306 14.87 -1.04 29.00
N GLY A 307 15.54 -2.05 28.44
CA GLY A 307 15.66 -3.39 29.03
C GLY A 307 14.43 -4.29 28.89
N ASN A 308 13.30 -3.79 28.38
CA ASN A 308 12.10 -4.61 28.16
C ASN A 308 12.15 -5.28 26.77
N ARG A 309 12.49 -6.56 26.72
CA ARG A 309 12.54 -7.35 25.47
C ARG A 309 11.21 -8.07 25.24
N ILE A 310 10.22 -7.35 24.77
CA ILE A 310 8.92 -7.91 24.36
C ILE A 310 8.81 -7.98 22.84
N ALA A 311 7.97 -8.90 22.35
CA ALA A 311 7.78 -9.14 20.92
C ALA A 311 7.32 -7.88 20.17
N VAL A 312 6.36 -7.14 20.73
CA VAL A 312 5.78 -5.92 20.11
C VAL A 312 5.88 -4.74 21.08
N PRO A 313 7.00 -4.00 21.08
CA PRO A 313 7.17 -2.83 21.92
C PRO A 313 6.53 -1.60 21.25
N ILE A 314 5.65 -0.94 21.99
CA ILE A 314 4.83 0.18 21.52
C ILE A 314 5.20 1.42 22.32
N GLN A 315 5.44 2.52 21.60
CA GLN A 315 5.62 3.83 22.20
C GLN A 315 4.24 4.41 22.55
N GLY A 316 3.87 4.29 23.84
CA GLY A 316 2.61 4.76 24.37
C GLY A 316 2.53 4.60 25.89
N ASP A 317 1.44 5.09 26.46
CA ASP A 317 1.11 4.94 27.89
C ASP A 317 0.54 3.54 28.14
N LEU A 318 1.45 2.56 28.16
CA LEU A 318 1.17 1.15 28.36
C LEU A 318 2.01 0.62 29.53
N SER A 319 1.59 -0.51 30.05
CA SER A 319 2.39 -1.33 30.97
C SER A 319 3.53 -2.01 30.19
N ARG A 320 4.65 -2.35 30.85
CA ARG A 320 5.75 -3.09 30.22
C ARG A 320 5.30 -4.38 29.52
N GLN A 321 4.36 -5.08 30.14
CA GLN A 321 3.57 -6.15 29.51
C GLN A 321 2.10 -5.78 29.71
N HIS A 322 1.38 -5.53 28.62
CA HIS A 322 0.05 -4.94 28.68
C HIS A 322 -1.03 -5.87 28.13
N ALA A 323 -0.72 -6.61 27.08
CA ALA A 323 -1.56 -7.70 26.59
C ALA A 323 -0.69 -8.84 26.09
N ARG A 324 -1.21 -10.06 26.18
CA ARG A 324 -0.59 -11.25 25.60
C ARG A 324 -1.54 -11.83 24.57
N ILE A 325 -1.03 -12.13 23.39
CA ILE A 325 -1.79 -12.81 22.34
C ILE A 325 -1.21 -14.22 22.18
N ARG A 326 -2.08 -15.22 22.19
CA ARG A 326 -1.75 -16.64 22.01
C ARG A 326 -2.48 -17.19 20.79
N ARG A 327 -1.76 -17.97 19.99
CA ARG A 327 -2.29 -18.77 18.90
C ARG A 327 -2.45 -20.21 19.38
N GLU A 328 -3.68 -20.68 19.39
CA GLU A 328 -4.09 -22.05 19.71
C GLU A 328 -5.01 -22.55 18.56
N ASP A 329 -6.20 -23.08 18.86
CA ASP A 329 -7.27 -23.36 17.88
C ASP A 329 -7.90 -22.09 17.26
N GLY A 330 -7.38 -20.93 17.66
CA GLY A 330 -7.75 -19.58 17.24
C GLY A 330 -6.85 -18.57 17.95
N TYR A 331 -7.17 -17.29 17.85
CA TYR A 331 -6.42 -16.25 18.56
C TYR A 331 -7.11 -15.86 19.85
N LEU A 332 -6.34 -15.86 20.93
CA LEU A 332 -6.77 -15.45 22.26
C LEU A 332 -5.98 -14.22 22.70
N ILE A 333 -6.65 -13.25 23.31
CA ILE A 333 -6.02 -12.12 23.99
C ILE A 333 -6.24 -12.20 25.49
N GLU A 334 -5.16 -12.14 26.25
CA GLU A 334 -5.15 -12.08 27.71
C GLU A 334 -4.82 -10.64 28.16
N PRO A 335 -5.70 -10.01 28.97
CA PRO A 335 -5.45 -8.68 29.50
C PRO A 335 -4.47 -8.71 30.68
N LEU A 336 -3.30 -8.10 30.53
CA LEU A 336 -2.33 -7.88 31.62
C LEU A 336 -2.43 -6.47 32.20
N GLY A 337 -2.93 -5.54 31.41
CA GLY A 337 -3.35 -4.20 31.80
C GLY A 337 -4.77 -3.91 31.35
N GLU A 338 -5.09 -2.63 31.13
CA GLU A 338 -6.42 -2.24 30.65
C GLU A 338 -6.58 -2.50 29.14
N VAL A 339 -7.34 -3.53 28.79
CA VAL A 339 -7.61 -3.92 27.40
C VAL A 339 -9.10 -3.87 27.12
N TRP A 340 -9.47 -3.38 25.93
CA TRP A 340 -10.83 -3.44 25.41
C TRP A 340 -10.84 -4.11 24.05
N VAL A 341 -11.90 -4.87 23.78
CA VAL A 341 -12.19 -5.44 22.46
C VAL A 341 -13.56 -4.94 22.03
N ASN A 342 -13.64 -4.28 20.87
CA ASN A 342 -14.85 -3.66 20.33
C ASN A 342 -15.55 -2.74 21.36
N GLY A 343 -14.76 -1.92 22.06
CA GLY A 343 -15.23 -0.99 23.08
C GLY A 343 -15.59 -1.61 24.44
N ARG A 344 -15.52 -2.93 24.60
CA ARG A 344 -15.81 -3.62 25.87
C ARG A 344 -14.54 -3.96 26.61
N LYS A 345 -14.41 -3.51 27.87
CA LYS A 345 -13.26 -3.85 28.71
C LYS A 345 -13.27 -5.34 29.00
N ILE A 346 -12.17 -6.02 28.73
CA ILE A 346 -12.03 -7.45 29.04
C ILE A 346 -11.26 -7.62 30.35
N GLN A 347 -11.64 -8.61 31.15
CA GLN A 347 -10.99 -8.94 32.44
C GLN A 347 -10.40 -10.36 32.46
N ARG A 348 -10.70 -11.15 31.42
CA ARG A 348 -10.26 -12.54 31.26
C ARG A 348 -9.87 -12.75 29.80
N THR A 349 -9.12 -13.83 29.55
CA THR A 349 -8.77 -14.26 28.21
C THR A 349 -10.01 -14.32 27.32
N THR A 350 -9.93 -13.69 26.15
CA THR A 350 -11.04 -13.52 25.21
C THR A 350 -10.60 -13.93 23.81
N VAL A 351 -11.49 -14.57 23.04
CA VAL A 351 -11.23 -14.94 21.64
C VAL A 351 -11.26 -13.68 20.77
N LEU A 352 -10.29 -13.56 19.86
CA LEU A 352 -10.25 -12.53 18.81
C LEU A 352 -10.86 -13.07 17.52
N ALA A 353 -11.69 -12.24 16.89
CA ALA A 353 -12.30 -12.50 15.59
C ALA A 353 -11.84 -11.47 14.54
N GLU A 354 -11.97 -11.83 13.26
CA GLU A 354 -11.68 -10.94 12.12
C GLU A 354 -12.36 -9.57 12.29
N GLY A 355 -11.57 -8.50 12.17
CA GLY A 355 -12.02 -7.12 12.25
C GLY A 355 -12.12 -6.55 13.67
N ASP A 356 -11.87 -7.36 14.71
CA ASP A 356 -11.94 -6.89 16.10
C ASP A 356 -10.99 -5.70 16.35
N GLU A 357 -11.53 -4.64 16.94
CA GLU A 357 -10.74 -3.50 17.36
C GLU A 357 -10.28 -3.68 18.81
N ILE A 358 -8.97 -3.76 18.98
CA ILE A 358 -8.29 -3.92 20.26
C ILE A 358 -7.78 -2.56 20.71
N ARG A 359 -8.23 -2.11 21.87
CA ARG A 359 -7.67 -0.94 22.55
C ARG A 359 -6.80 -1.38 23.71
N LEU A 360 -5.57 -0.89 23.74
CA LEU A 360 -4.62 -1.04 24.84
C LEU A 360 -4.46 0.32 25.53
N GLY A 361 -4.71 0.36 26.84
CA GLY A 361 -4.65 1.60 27.63
C GLY A 361 -5.58 2.69 27.08
N SER A 362 -5.10 3.93 27.09
CA SER A 362 -5.88 5.11 26.71
C SER A 362 -5.85 5.45 25.22
N SER A 363 -4.79 5.06 24.50
CA SER A 363 -4.43 5.68 23.20
C SER A 363 -3.97 4.72 22.10
N VAL A 364 -3.75 3.44 22.40
CA VAL A 364 -3.25 2.46 21.43
C VAL A 364 -4.41 1.64 20.89
N TYR A 365 -4.70 1.78 19.60
CA TYR A 365 -5.75 1.03 18.91
C TYR A 365 -5.13 0.20 17.78
N LEU A 366 -5.43 -1.09 17.79
CA LEU A 366 -5.03 -2.08 16.80
C LEU A 366 -6.30 -2.76 16.24
N ARG A 367 -6.25 -3.21 15.00
CA ARG A 367 -7.29 -4.05 14.41
C ARG A 367 -6.73 -5.43 14.11
N PHE A 368 -7.43 -6.46 14.56
CA PHE A 368 -7.06 -7.84 14.31
C PHE A 368 -7.63 -8.31 12.97
N HIS A 369 -6.77 -8.91 12.15
CA HIS A 369 -7.14 -9.51 10.87
C HIS A 369 -6.54 -10.92 10.76
N GLN A 370 -7.34 -11.91 10.38
CA GLN A 370 -6.92 -13.24 9.94
C GLN A 370 -7.48 -13.46 8.52
N PRO A 371 -6.81 -12.87 7.49
CA PRO A 371 -7.42 -12.69 6.18
C PRO A 371 -7.53 -13.97 5.35
N HIS A 372 -6.72 -14.99 5.64
CA HIS A 372 -6.64 -16.21 4.84
C HIS A 372 -7.22 -17.42 5.62
N PRO A 373 -8.27 -18.10 5.12
CA PRO A 373 -8.98 -19.13 5.88
C PRO A 373 -8.17 -20.42 6.14
N LEU A 374 -7.16 -20.70 5.31
CA LEU A 374 -6.30 -21.88 5.45
C LEU A 374 -4.94 -21.59 6.11
N SER A 375 -4.77 -20.38 6.66
CA SER A 375 -3.54 -19.98 7.33
C SER A 375 -3.88 -19.37 8.68
N SER A 376 -3.23 -19.85 9.73
CA SER A 376 -3.35 -19.27 11.07
C SER A 376 -2.49 -18.03 11.24
N THR A 377 -1.94 -17.43 10.18
CA THR A 377 -1.23 -16.15 10.28
C THR A 377 -2.24 -15.02 10.38
N ALA A 378 -2.04 -14.16 11.38
CA ALA A 378 -2.84 -12.95 11.58
C ALA A 378 -2.02 -11.67 11.43
N ARG A 379 -2.69 -10.56 11.19
CA ARG A 379 -2.14 -9.21 11.12
C ARG A 379 -2.78 -8.34 12.20
N LEU A 380 -1.96 -7.62 12.95
CA LEU A 380 -2.39 -6.52 13.80
C LEU A 380 -2.10 -5.23 13.05
N GLU A 381 -3.16 -4.63 12.52
CA GLU A 381 -3.08 -3.37 11.81
C GLU A 381 -3.19 -2.20 12.78
N ARG A 382 -2.34 -1.19 12.59
CA ARG A 382 -2.34 -0.01 13.42
C ARG A 382 -3.51 0.92 13.06
N VAL A 383 -4.38 1.20 14.02
CA VAL A 383 -5.53 2.13 13.84
C VAL A 383 -5.24 3.51 14.40
N SER A 384 -4.51 3.61 15.53
CA SER A 384 -4.09 4.90 16.10
C SER A 384 -2.68 5.31 15.71
N GLN A 385 -2.30 6.57 15.96
CA GLN A 385 -1.02 7.13 15.53
C GLN A 385 0.21 6.73 16.39
N HIS A 386 0.12 5.67 17.19
CA HIS A 386 1.25 5.20 17.99
C HIS A 386 2.42 4.71 17.12
N ARG A 387 3.62 4.63 17.70
CA ARG A 387 4.81 4.08 17.04
C ARG A 387 5.17 2.72 17.65
N MET A 388 5.68 1.83 16.82
CA MET A 388 6.32 0.57 17.25
C MET A 388 7.84 0.71 17.13
N GLN A 389 8.60 -0.08 17.88
CA GLN A 389 10.05 -0.15 17.75
C GLN A 389 10.55 -1.58 17.46
N PRO A 390 11.10 -1.87 16.28
CA PRO A 390 11.35 -0.95 15.17
C PRO A 390 10.04 -0.48 14.51
N ALA A 391 10.15 0.59 13.71
CA ALA A 391 9.01 1.14 13.01
C ALA A 391 8.45 0.11 12.01
N ALA A 392 7.15 -0.16 12.13
CA ALA A 392 6.41 -1.05 11.24
C ALA A 392 5.00 -0.50 11.05
N ASP A 393 4.41 -0.76 9.88
CA ASP A 393 3.05 -0.39 9.53
C ASP A 393 2.03 -1.33 10.15
N ALA A 394 2.40 -2.60 10.34
CA ALA A 394 1.61 -3.62 11.02
C ALA A 394 2.50 -4.72 11.63
N VAL A 395 1.92 -5.54 12.49
CA VAL A 395 2.56 -6.75 13.04
C VAL A 395 1.95 -7.98 12.37
N LEU A 396 2.79 -8.92 11.94
CA LEU A 396 2.37 -10.23 11.44
C LEU A 396 2.65 -11.29 12.50
N LEU A 397 1.60 -11.96 12.95
CA LEU A 397 1.66 -13.11 13.84
C LEU A 397 1.80 -14.36 12.97
N MET A 398 2.99 -14.59 12.43
CA MET A 398 3.21 -15.61 11.40
C MET A 398 3.15 -17.02 11.99
N ALA A 399 2.23 -17.83 11.45
CA ALA A 399 2.12 -19.27 11.69
C ALA A 399 3.00 -20.01 10.67
N GLU A 400 2.52 -21.11 10.10
CA GLU A 400 3.28 -21.90 9.12
C GLU A 400 3.46 -21.19 7.77
N SER A 401 2.53 -20.32 7.37
CA SER A 401 2.58 -19.64 6.07
C SER A 401 2.16 -18.18 6.16
N CYS A 402 2.86 -17.30 5.46
CA CYS A 402 2.52 -15.91 5.24
C CYS A 402 2.49 -15.66 3.73
N VAL A 403 1.31 -15.33 3.24
CA VAL A 403 1.02 -15.07 1.82
C VAL A 403 1.00 -13.57 1.56
N LEU A 404 1.79 -13.12 0.60
CA LEU A 404 1.90 -11.76 0.10
C LEU A 404 1.40 -11.71 -1.34
N GLY A 405 0.69 -10.67 -1.76
CA GLY A 405 0.24 -10.52 -3.15
C GLY A 405 -1.05 -9.69 -3.30
N PRO A 406 -1.69 -9.68 -4.48
CA PRO A 406 -2.73 -8.70 -4.82
C PRO A 406 -4.10 -8.96 -4.24
N LYS A 407 -4.35 -10.16 -3.69
CA LYS A 407 -5.69 -10.57 -3.23
C LYS A 407 -5.97 -10.03 -1.83
N ASN A 408 -7.20 -9.59 -1.59
CA ASN A 408 -7.64 -9.09 -0.28
C ASN A 408 -7.52 -10.11 0.87
N GLN A 409 -7.44 -11.41 0.54
CA GLN A 409 -7.24 -12.49 1.50
C GLN A 409 -5.75 -12.73 1.84
N ASN A 410 -4.83 -11.99 1.23
CA ASN A 410 -3.41 -12.10 1.53
C ASN A 410 -3.08 -11.36 2.82
N HIS A 411 -2.09 -11.88 3.56
CA HIS A 411 -1.67 -11.32 4.84
C HIS A 411 -1.03 -9.94 4.65
N VAL A 412 -0.22 -9.82 3.60
CA VAL A 412 0.28 -8.55 3.08
C VAL A 412 -0.35 -8.30 1.71
N LEU A 413 -1.06 -7.18 1.59
CA LEU A 413 -1.74 -6.80 0.36
C LEU A 413 -0.78 -6.02 -0.55
N CYS A 414 -0.26 -6.70 -1.56
CA CYS A 414 0.62 -6.15 -2.58
C CYS A 414 -0.18 -5.98 -3.89
N ARG A 415 -0.90 -4.86 -4.02
CA ARG A 415 -1.87 -4.66 -5.12
C ARG A 415 -1.26 -4.70 -6.52
N ASP A 416 0.01 -4.33 -6.62
CA ASP A 416 0.73 -4.20 -7.89
C ASP A 416 1.47 -5.49 -8.30
N TRP A 417 1.39 -6.56 -7.49
CA TRP A 417 1.99 -7.86 -7.80
C TRP A 417 1.02 -8.72 -8.63
N SER A 418 1.55 -9.48 -9.59
CA SER A 418 0.74 -10.32 -10.49
C SER A 418 0.36 -11.64 -9.85
N ASN A 419 1.20 -12.18 -8.95
CA ASN A 419 1.00 -13.47 -8.32
C ASN A 419 1.30 -13.40 -6.82
N ASP A 420 0.82 -14.42 -6.10
CA ASP A 420 1.09 -14.58 -4.69
C ASP A 420 2.52 -15.10 -4.46
N VAL A 421 3.19 -14.57 -3.45
CA VAL A 421 4.44 -15.08 -2.90
C VAL A 421 4.15 -15.63 -1.51
N VAL A 422 4.70 -16.79 -1.20
CA VAL A 422 4.47 -17.47 0.07
C VAL A 422 5.78 -17.60 0.81
N LEU A 423 5.87 -16.94 1.96
CA LEU A 423 6.85 -17.27 3.00
C LEU A 423 6.27 -18.38 3.85
N PHE A 424 7.03 -19.45 4.10
CA PHE A 424 6.55 -20.55 4.92
C PHE A 424 7.66 -21.16 5.76
N ARG A 425 7.27 -21.73 6.90
CA ARG A 425 8.19 -22.36 7.85
C ARG A 425 8.25 -23.85 7.57
N ARG A 426 9.45 -24.42 7.68
CA ARG A 426 9.69 -25.87 7.65
C ARG A 426 10.96 -26.18 8.44
N ASP A 427 10.86 -27.10 9.40
CA ASP A 427 11.99 -27.54 10.23
C ASP A 427 12.74 -26.39 10.92
N GLY A 428 11.99 -25.40 11.44
CA GLY A 428 12.56 -24.22 12.10
C GLY A 428 13.27 -23.23 11.17
N ARG A 429 13.18 -23.42 9.85
CA ARG A 429 13.73 -22.52 8.83
C ARG A 429 12.62 -21.85 8.04
N LEU A 430 12.92 -20.68 7.49
CA LEU A 430 12.01 -19.93 6.63
C LEU A 430 12.35 -20.21 5.16
N TYR A 431 11.33 -20.42 4.35
CA TYR A 431 11.42 -20.63 2.91
C TYR A 431 10.53 -19.62 2.19
N CYS A 432 10.91 -19.32 0.95
CA CYS A 432 10.12 -18.55 0.02
C CYS A 432 9.76 -19.41 -1.18
N ARG A 433 8.52 -19.26 -1.67
CA ARG A 433 8.04 -19.82 -2.92
C ARG A 433 7.21 -18.79 -3.66
N ALA A 434 7.40 -18.69 -4.96
CA ALA A 434 6.50 -17.98 -5.87
C ALA A 434 6.13 -18.88 -7.05
N LYS A 435 5.16 -18.44 -7.86
CA LYS A 435 4.75 -19.16 -9.07
C LYS A 435 5.79 -19.08 -10.20
N GLU A 436 6.57 -18.02 -10.19
CA GLU A 436 7.70 -17.79 -11.11
C GLU A 436 9.02 -18.03 -10.37
N GLY A 437 10.11 -18.23 -11.13
CA GLY A 437 11.44 -18.35 -10.54
C GLY A 437 11.81 -17.06 -9.80
N ILE A 438 12.44 -17.23 -8.64
CA ILE A 438 12.76 -16.14 -7.73
C ILE A 438 14.27 -16.01 -7.58
N GLU A 439 14.72 -14.78 -7.37
CA GLU A 439 16.11 -14.52 -6.99
C GLU A 439 16.17 -14.29 -5.48
N VAL A 440 17.06 -15.01 -4.80
CA VAL A 440 17.35 -14.82 -3.37
C VAL A 440 18.83 -14.49 -3.22
N ASP A 441 19.15 -13.34 -2.65
CA ASP A 441 20.52 -12.89 -2.40
C ASP A 441 21.43 -12.91 -3.64
N GLY A 442 20.90 -12.55 -4.82
CA GLY A 442 21.67 -12.57 -6.07
C GLY A 442 21.63 -13.90 -6.83
N ARG A 443 20.91 -14.91 -6.34
CA ARG A 443 20.89 -16.27 -6.91
C ARG A 443 19.49 -16.66 -7.35
N PHE A 444 19.35 -16.99 -8.64
CA PHE A 444 18.11 -17.52 -9.17
C PHE A 444 17.83 -18.92 -8.62
N CYS A 445 16.58 -19.17 -8.24
CA CYS A 445 16.14 -20.42 -7.67
C CYS A 445 14.75 -20.80 -8.19
N ASP A 446 14.59 -22.09 -8.51
CA ASP A 446 13.33 -22.66 -8.95
C ASP A 446 12.54 -23.24 -7.76
N ASP A 447 11.21 -23.14 -7.82
CA ASP A 447 10.22 -23.65 -6.86
C ASP A 447 10.22 -23.03 -5.46
N GLN A 448 11.16 -23.44 -4.60
CA GLN A 448 11.18 -23.11 -3.18
C GLN A 448 12.61 -22.97 -2.68
N THR A 449 12.91 -21.91 -1.91
CA THR A 449 14.28 -21.62 -1.49
C THR A 449 14.33 -21.14 -0.05
N PRO A 450 15.30 -21.61 0.75
CA PRO A 450 15.49 -21.11 2.10
C PRO A 450 15.86 -19.63 2.07
N VAL A 451 15.26 -18.85 2.95
CA VAL A 451 15.57 -17.43 3.16
C VAL A 451 16.09 -17.22 4.58
N ARG A 452 17.07 -16.34 4.73
CA ARG A 452 17.62 -15.91 6.02
C ARG A 452 16.98 -14.61 6.46
N TRP A 453 17.22 -14.22 7.71
CA TRP A 453 16.67 -12.99 8.30
C TRP A 453 17.29 -11.71 7.73
N ASP A 454 18.30 -11.83 6.88
CA ASP A 454 18.97 -10.77 6.12
C ASP A 454 18.78 -10.93 4.60
N SER A 455 17.93 -11.86 4.16
CA SER A 455 17.77 -12.17 2.75
C SER A 455 16.97 -11.11 2.00
N HIS A 456 17.38 -10.85 0.77
CA HIS A 456 16.65 -10.05 -0.20
C HIS A 456 16.09 -10.95 -1.31
N VAL A 457 14.79 -10.86 -1.54
CA VAL A 457 14.04 -11.71 -2.49
C VAL A 457 13.44 -10.84 -3.59
N VAL A 458 13.67 -11.22 -4.85
CA VAL A 458 13.20 -10.50 -6.03
C VAL A 458 12.51 -11.45 -7.01
N GLY A 459 11.40 -11.01 -7.56
CA GLY A 459 10.67 -11.65 -8.65
C GLY A 459 10.44 -10.72 -9.84
N GLY A 460 9.57 -11.10 -10.77
CA GLY A 460 9.29 -10.34 -12.00
C GLY A 460 8.63 -8.98 -11.75
N ASP A 461 7.81 -8.89 -10.69
CA ASP A 461 7.12 -7.67 -10.28
C ASP A 461 7.04 -7.45 -8.76
N PHE A 462 7.80 -8.23 -7.98
CA PHE A 462 7.87 -8.10 -6.53
C PHE A 462 9.30 -8.05 -6.03
N SER A 463 9.49 -7.42 -4.88
CA SER A 463 10.77 -7.33 -4.17
C SER A 463 10.50 -7.12 -2.68
N PHE A 464 11.24 -7.83 -1.83
CA PHE A 464 11.18 -7.64 -0.38
C PHE A 464 12.48 -8.07 0.31
N SER A 465 12.79 -7.44 1.44
CA SER A 465 13.93 -7.78 2.30
C SER A 465 13.48 -8.26 3.67
N LEU A 466 14.24 -9.18 4.25
CA LEU A 466 14.17 -9.52 5.66
C LEU A 466 15.30 -8.80 6.39
N GLU A 467 15.02 -8.29 7.58
CA GLU A 467 16.02 -7.65 8.45
C GLU A 467 15.90 -8.21 9.88
N PRO A 468 17.02 -8.62 10.51
CA PRO A 468 17.00 -9.10 11.88
C PRO A 468 16.69 -7.95 12.86
N VAL A 469 15.88 -8.22 13.89
CA VAL A 469 15.58 -7.24 14.94
C VAL A 469 16.32 -7.64 16.22
N SER A 470 17.22 -6.75 16.68
CA SER A 470 18.02 -6.92 17.89
C SER A 470 17.23 -6.83 19.19
#